data_AF-A0A842HCT5-F1
#
_entry.id   AF-A0A842HCT5-F1
#
_cell.length_a   1.000
_cell.length_b   1.000
_cell.length_c   1.000
_cell.angle_alpha   90.00
_cell.angle_beta   90.00
_cell.angle_gamma   90.00
#
_symmetry.space_group_name_H-M   'P 1'
#
loop_
_entity.id
_entity.type
_entity.pdbx_description
1 polymer ?
#
loop_
_entity_poly.entity_id
_entity_poly.type
_entity_poly.pdbx_seq_one_letter_code
_entity_poly.pdbx_strand_id
1 'polypeptide(L)'
;MSDSFPNPDIQQELNAFFSQEEFIAFFDFYLPGSGGKMLNGLCKVARPADGHSVNYLCLTFVVDTPNDEAEKQIERLLAKFDLKALREQLPSLQSLTSVPASMRHSENYVHQMDLIFPKDKDLDLREVVPMLLFSLRKATGFKTESPQWWDEVSLDAPKPTEAEKANWGNRLKAIFKAVGKK
;
A
#
# COMPACT_ATOMS: atom_id res chain seq x y z
N MET A 1 -4.50 30.95 4.69
CA MET A 1 -3.49 30.44 3.75
C MET A 1 -4.12 29.27 3.02
N SER A 2 -4.52 29.50 1.77
CA SER A 2 -5.16 28.49 0.93
C SER A 2 -4.10 27.50 0.45
N ASP A 3 -4.18 26.25 0.90
CA ASP A 3 -3.55 25.13 0.21
C ASP A 3 -4.24 25.00 -1.14
N SER A 4 -3.77 25.78 -2.13
CA SER A 4 -4.20 25.63 -3.51
C SER A 4 -3.79 24.23 -3.95
N PHE A 5 -4.77 23.35 -4.08
CA PHE A 5 -4.63 22.05 -4.72
C PHE A 5 -3.97 22.22 -6.10
N PRO A 6 -3.17 21.25 -6.56
CA PRO A 6 -2.43 21.38 -7.81
C PRO A 6 -3.38 21.54 -9.01
N ASN A 7 -2.85 22.15 -10.08
CA ASN A 7 -3.49 22.37 -11.38
C ASN A 7 -4.37 21.16 -11.78
N PRO A 8 -5.64 21.34 -12.18
CA PRO A 8 -6.52 20.25 -12.65
C PRO A 8 -5.87 19.29 -13.67
N ASP A 9 -4.94 19.76 -14.51
CA ASP A 9 -4.19 18.89 -15.44
C ASP A 9 -3.29 17.88 -14.71
N ILE A 10 -2.63 18.33 -13.64
CA ILE A 10 -1.80 17.48 -12.77
C ILE A 10 -2.69 16.45 -12.06
N GLN A 11 -3.91 16.81 -11.66
CA GLN A 11 -4.84 15.86 -11.05
C GLN A 11 -5.32 14.79 -12.05
N GLN A 12 -5.55 15.15 -13.32
CA GLN A 12 -5.92 14.17 -14.35
C GLN A 12 -4.76 13.24 -14.71
N GLU A 13 -3.55 13.76 -14.92
CA GLU A 13 -2.36 12.93 -15.17
C GLU A 13 -2.07 11.97 -14.01
N LEU A 14 -2.36 12.38 -12.78
CA LEU A 14 -2.09 11.59 -11.59
C LEU A 14 -3.22 10.63 -11.19
N ASN A 15 -4.47 10.96 -11.51
CA ASN A 15 -5.55 9.97 -11.45
C ASN A 15 -5.32 8.90 -12.53
N ALA A 16 -4.84 9.29 -13.72
CA ALA A 16 -4.41 8.34 -14.74
C ALA A 16 -3.30 7.43 -14.21
N PHE A 17 -2.32 8.00 -13.51
CA PHE A 17 -1.21 7.27 -12.89
C PHE A 17 -1.65 6.18 -11.89
N PHE A 18 -2.62 6.44 -11.00
CA PHE A 18 -3.14 5.39 -10.10
C PHE A 18 -4.14 4.44 -10.78
N SER A 19 -4.83 4.90 -11.82
CA SER A 19 -5.70 4.03 -12.62
C SER A 19 -4.95 3.03 -13.51
N GLN A 20 -3.64 3.26 -13.68
CA GLN A 20 -2.71 2.44 -14.46
C GLN A 20 -1.78 1.64 -13.54
N GLU A 21 -2.15 1.39 -12.29
CA GLU A 21 -1.41 0.45 -11.47
C GLU A 21 -1.58 -0.98 -12.02
N GLU A 22 -0.46 -1.67 -12.19
CA GLU A 22 -0.38 -3.08 -12.53
C GLU A 22 -0.41 -3.91 -11.25
N PHE A 23 -1.32 -4.88 -11.18
CA PHE A 23 -1.44 -5.80 -10.06
C PHE A 23 -0.39 -6.89 -10.16
N ILE A 24 0.45 -7.02 -9.13
CA ILE A 24 1.63 -7.90 -9.14
C ILE A 24 1.40 -9.17 -8.34
N ALA A 25 0.85 -9.01 -7.14
CA ALA A 25 0.65 -10.12 -6.23
C ALA A 25 -0.38 -9.76 -5.19
N PHE A 26 -0.85 -10.78 -4.48
CA PHE A 26 -1.57 -10.61 -3.24
C PHE A 26 -1.20 -11.69 -2.24
N PHE A 27 -1.49 -11.42 -0.98
CA PHE A 27 -1.36 -12.41 0.07
C PHE A 27 -2.39 -12.17 1.16
N ASP A 28 -2.92 -13.27 1.68
CA ASP A 28 -3.73 -13.24 2.88
C ASP A 28 -2.83 -13.08 4.10
N PHE A 29 -3.33 -12.37 5.09
CA PHE A 29 -2.71 -12.25 6.39
C PHE A 29 -3.74 -12.34 7.50
N TYR A 30 -3.26 -12.81 8.65
CA TYR A 30 -4.10 -12.97 9.82
C TYR A 30 -3.32 -12.67 11.09
N LEU A 31 -4.04 -12.14 12.07
CA LEU A 31 -3.54 -11.92 13.42
C LEU A 31 -4.40 -12.73 14.40
N PRO A 32 -3.77 -13.54 15.27
CA PRO A 32 -4.47 -14.10 16.42
C PRO A 32 -4.95 -12.95 17.31
N GLY A 33 -6.27 -12.72 17.37
CA GLY A 33 -6.87 -11.70 18.22
C GLY A 33 -7.04 -12.16 19.67
N SER A 34 -7.22 -11.19 20.56
CA SER A 34 -7.65 -11.43 21.95
C SER A 34 -9.08 -11.98 21.97
N GLY A 35 -9.30 -13.11 22.65
CA GLY A 35 -10.62 -13.75 22.72
C GLY A 35 -10.92 -14.77 21.61
N GLY A 36 -9.92 -15.21 20.85
CA GLY A 36 -10.04 -16.34 19.92
C GLY A 36 -10.62 -16.00 18.54
N LYS A 37 -11.00 -14.75 18.29
CA LYS A 37 -11.35 -14.28 16.94
C LYS A 37 -10.08 -13.81 16.21
N MET A 38 -9.83 -14.36 15.03
CA MET A 38 -8.72 -13.92 14.17
C MET A 38 -9.15 -12.70 13.37
N LEU A 39 -8.29 -11.68 13.32
CA LEU A 39 -8.43 -10.61 12.33
C LEU A 39 -7.81 -11.11 11.05
N ASN A 40 -8.58 -11.14 9.97
CA ASN A 40 -8.14 -11.57 8.66
C ASN A 40 -8.11 -10.37 7.73
N GLY A 41 -7.23 -10.41 6.75
CA GLY A 41 -7.16 -9.41 5.73
C GLY A 41 -6.39 -9.89 4.50
N LEU A 42 -6.53 -9.12 3.45
CA LEU A 42 -5.86 -9.30 2.17
C LEU A 42 -4.94 -8.10 1.95
N CYS A 43 -3.71 -8.37 1.52
CA CYS A 43 -2.84 -7.32 1.01
C CYS A 43 -2.66 -7.49 -0.48
N LYS A 44 -3.04 -6.48 -1.24
CA LYS A 44 -2.69 -6.31 -2.65
C LYS A 44 -1.32 -5.63 -2.75
N VAL A 45 -0.50 -6.10 -3.68
CA VAL A 45 0.74 -5.46 -4.14
C VAL A 45 0.56 -5.04 -5.58
N ALA A 46 0.79 -3.76 -5.85
CA ALA A 46 0.74 -3.20 -7.20
C ALA A 46 1.96 -2.29 -7.47
N ARG A 47 2.23 -2.01 -8.73
CA ARG A 47 3.23 -1.03 -9.18
C ARG A 47 2.63 -0.14 -10.27
N PRO A 48 3.25 0.99 -10.64
CA PRO A 48 2.87 1.72 -11.84
C PRO A 48 3.03 0.86 -13.09
N ALA A 49 2.12 0.96 -14.05
CA ALA A 49 2.36 0.42 -15.39
C ALA A 49 3.58 1.09 -16.05
N ASP A 50 4.08 0.45 -17.10
CA ASP A 50 5.24 0.94 -17.84
C ASP A 50 5.06 2.38 -18.36
N GLY A 51 6.16 3.14 -18.32
CA GLY A 51 6.22 4.51 -18.85
C GLY A 51 6.06 5.63 -17.81
N HIS A 52 5.89 5.30 -16.53
CA HIS A 52 5.80 6.28 -15.45
C HIS A 52 7.17 6.68 -14.87
N SER A 53 7.24 7.91 -14.33
CA SER A 53 8.50 8.53 -13.87
C SER A 53 8.88 8.21 -12.42
N VAL A 54 8.00 7.54 -11.68
CA VAL A 54 8.14 7.22 -10.25
C VAL A 54 8.21 5.71 -10.09
N ASN A 55 9.22 5.26 -9.34
CA ASN A 55 9.40 3.85 -9.02
C ASN A 55 8.87 3.58 -7.61
N TYR A 56 7.73 2.90 -7.49
CA TYR A 56 7.17 2.55 -6.19
C TYR A 56 6.38 1.23 -6.22
N LEU A 57 6.17 0.67 -5.03
CA LEU A 57 5.20 -0.40 -4.80
C LEU A 57 4.05 0.11 -3.93
N CYS A 58 2.82 -0.08 -4.38
CA CYS A 58 1.61 0.16 -3.60
C CYS A 58 1.23 -1.11 -2.85
N LEU A 59 1.11 -1.02 -1.53
CA LEU A 59 0.51 -2.03 -0.69
C LEU A 59 -0.88 -1.54 -0.28
N THR A 60 -1.92 -2.29 -0.62
CA THR A 60 -3.29 -2.02 -0.16
C THR A 60 -3.74 -3.14 0.76
N PHE A 61 -3.82 -2.83 2.04
CA PHE A 61 -4.36 -3.72 3.07
C PHE A 61 -5.87 -3.52 3.15
N VAL A 62 -6.63 -4.59 3.05
CA VAL A 62 -8.07 -4.64 3.30
C VAL A 62 -8.28 -5.62 4.44
N VAL A 63 -8.85 -5.16 5.55
CA VAL A 63 -8.92 -5.93 6.80
C VAL A 63 -10.34 -5.94 7.31
N ASP A 64 -10.83 -7.12 7.67
CA ASP A 64 -12.14 -7.26 8.30
C ASP A 64 -12.04 -6.73 9.75
N THR A 65 -12.74 -5.63 10.02
CA THR A 65 -12.77 -4.93 11.30
C THR A 65 -14.21 -4.83 11.80
N PRO A 66 -14.73 -5.85 12.52
CA PRO A 66 -16.13 -5.91 12.93
C PRO A 66 -16.52 -4.87 13.99
N ASN A 67 -15.55 -4.14 14.56
CA ASN A 67 -15.77 -3.09 15.54
C ASN A 67 -14.58 -2.11 15.60
N ASP A 68 -14.79 -0.98 16.28
CA ASP A 68 -13.78 0.08 16.48
C ASP A 68 -12.50 -0.38 17.19
N GLU A 69 -12.59 -1.43 18.02
CA GLU A 69 -11.42 -1.96 18.73
C GLU A 69 -10.48 -2.69 17.77
N ALA A 70 -11.05 -3.52 16.89
CA ALA A 70 -10.32 -4.19 15.81
C ALA A 70 -9.69 -3.17 14.86
N GLU A 71 -10.42 -2.12 14.48
CA GLU A 71 -9.90 -1.04 13.64
C GLU A 71 -8.69 -0.35 14.29
N LYS A 72 -8.82 0.11 15.54
CA LYS A 72 -7.72 0.74 16.30
C LYS A 72 -6.53 -0.19 16.51
N GLN A 73 -6.78 -1.49 16.64
CA GLN A 73 -5.72 -2.48 16.75
C GLN A 73 -4.93 -2.57 15.43
N ILE A 74 -5.62 -2.67 14.29
CA ILE A 74 -4.98 -2.74 12.98
C ILE A 74 -4.23 -1.45 12.66
N GLU A 75 -4.81 -0.28 12.95
CA GLU A 75 -4.13 1.01 12.82
C GLU A 75 -2.78 1.03 13.55
N ARG A 76 -2.78 0.62 14.83
CA ARG A 76 -1.56 0.58 15.65
C ARG A 76 -0.53 -0.42 15.14
N LEU A 77 -0.95 -1.54 14.58
CA LEU A 77 -0.04 -2.56 14.06
C LEU A 77 0.57 -2.13 12.75
N LEU A 78 -0.22 -1.62 11.81
CA LEU A 78 0.28 -1.10 10.54
C LEU A 78 1.16 0.14 10.74
N ALA A 79 0.91 0.96 11.77
CA ALA A 79 1.82 2.05 12.13
C ALA A 79 3.23 1.60 12.52
N LYS A 80 3.43 0.35 12.95
CA LYS A 80 4.76 -0.22 13.21
C LYS A 80 5.48 -0.64 11.94
N PHE A 81 4.74 -0.87 10.86
CA PHE A 81 5.28 -1.20 9.55
C PHE A 81 5.70 0.10 8.85
N ASP A 82 6.69 0.76 9.44
CA ASP A 82 7.16 2.09 9.07
C ASP A 82 8.45 2.04 8.20
N LEU A 83 8.91 3.22 7.79
CA LEU A 83 10.10 3.36 6.95
C LEU A 83 11.36 2.76 7.61
N LYS A 84 11.46 2.82 8.94
CA LYS A 84 12.61 2.29 9.66
C LYS A 84 12.60 0.77 9.62
N ALA A 85 11.47 0.14 9.94
CA ALA A 85 11.31 -1.30 9.89
C ALA A 85 11.58 -1.86 8.49
N LEU A 86 11.06 -1.20 7.46
CA LEU A 86 11.25 -1.60 6.06
C LEU A 86 12.71 -1.49 5.60
N ARG A 87 13.42 -0.43 6.00
CA ARG A 87 14.83 -0.22 5.59
C ARG A 87 15.79 -1.26 6.13
N GLU A 88 15.43 -2.00 7.17
CA GLU A 88 16.25 -3.11 7.66
C GLU A 88 16.38 -4.22 6.61
N GLN A 89 15.41 -4.38 5.71
CA GLN A 89 15.42 -5.38 4.63
C GLN A 89 15.49 -4.76 3.23
N LEU A 90 15.07 -3.49 3.09
CA LEU A 90 15.07 -2.76 1.84
C LEU A 90 15.86 -1.44 1.98
N PRO A 91 17.21 -1.49 2.04
CA PRO A 91 18.02 -0.30 2.28
C PRO A 91 17.85 0.80 1.23
N SER A 92 17.49 0.43 -0.01
CA SER A 92 17.24 1.37 -1.10
C SER A 92 15.91 2.13 -0.99
N LEU A 93 15.03 1.79 -0.04
CA LEU A 93 13.75 2.47 0.13
C LEU A 93 13.97 3.95 0.54
N GLN A 94 13.55 4.88 -0.31
CA GLN A 94 13.76 6.32 -0.07
C GLN A 94 12.71 6.91 0.87
N SER A 95 11.46 6.49 0.72
CA SER A 95 10.38 6.98 1.57
C SER A 95 9.19 6.02 1.58
N LEU A 96 8.32 6.23 2.57
CA LEU A 96 7.09 5.50 2.76
C LEU A 96 5.95 6.51 2.91
N THR A 97 4.87 6.32 2.17
CA THR A 97 3.57 6.95 2.45
C THR A 97 2.69 5.92 3.15
N SER A 98 1.79 6.37 4.02
CA SER A 98 0.89 5.49 4.77
C SER A 98 -0.40 6.26 5.04
N VAL A 99 -1.48 5.82 4.41
CA VAL A 99 -2.75 6.53 4.36
C VAL A 99 -3.90 5.53 4.61
N PRO A 100 -4.63 5.64 5.73
CA PRO A 100 -5.87 4.91 5.92
C PRO A 100 -7.00 5.51 5.07
N ALA A 101 -7.78 4.67 4.40
CA ALA A 101 -9.06 5.02 3.80
C ALA A 101 -10.16 4.80 4.84
N SER A 102 -10.48 5.84 5.61
CA SER A 102 -11.61 5.81 6.53
C SER A 102 -12.92 5.90 5.73
N MET A 103 -13.51 4.74 5.42
CA MET A 103 -14.87 4.66 4.90
C MET A 103 -15.82 4.64 6.10
N ARG A 104 -16.64 5.68 6.27
CA ARG A 104 -17.67 5.67 7.31
C ARG A 104 -18.65 4.52 7.02
N HIS A 105 -18.77 3.56 7.95
CA HIS A 105 -19.72 2.44 7.95
C HIS A 105 -19.35 1.19 7.13
N SER A 106 -18.08 0.96 6.78
CA SER A 106 -17.66 -0.37 6.32
C SER A 106 -17.21 -1.25 7.48
N GLU A 107 -17.57 -2.53 7.46
CA GLU A 107 -16.96 -3.56 8.33
C GLU A 107 -15.50 -3.84 7.96
N ASN A 108 -14.94 -3.10 7.00
CA ASN A 108 -13.60 -3.28 6.46
C ASN A 108 -12.79 -2.00 6.64
N TYR A 109 -11.56 -2.17 7.11
CA TYR A 109 -10.53 -1.14 7.18
C TYR A 109 -9.61 -1.25 5.96
N VAL A 110 -9.43 -0.15 5.23
CA VAL A 110 -8.53 -0.08 4.08
C VAL A 110 -7.34 0.82 4.40
N HIS A 111 -6.13 0.36 4.12
CA HIS A 111 -4.91 1.13 4.34
C HIS A 111 -3.98 0.99 3.14
N GLN A 112 -3.56 2.12 2.58
CA GLN A 112 -2.63 2.16 1.46
C GLN A 112 -1.26 2.66 1.91
N MET A 113 -0.21 1.95 1.50
CA MET A 113 1.18 2.34 1.72
C MET A 113 1.95 2.33 0.42
N ASP A 114 2.60 3.45 0.09
CA ASP A 114 3.45 3.54 -1.10
C ASP A 114 4.91 3.54 -0.68
N LEU A 115 5.64 2.52 -1.14
CA LEU A 115 7.06 2.35 -0.91
C LEU A 115 7.82 2.91 -2.12
N ILE A 116 8.46 4.05 -1.93
CA ILE A 116 9.07 4.82 -3.02
C ILE A 116 10.57 4.55 -3.09
N PHE A 117 11.03 4.14 -4.27
CA PHE A 117 12.40 3.77 -4.58
C PHE A 117 13.07 4.80 -5.51
N PRO A 118 14.40 4.80 -5.62
CA PRO A 118 15.11 5.60 -6.63
C PRO A 118 14.60 5.24 -8.03
N LYS A 119 14.48 6.24 -8.91
CA LYS A 119 13.95 6.05 -10.27
C LYS A 119 14.76 5.06 -11.10
N ASP A 120 16.07 5.04 -10.89
CA ASP A 120 17.05 4.20 -11.56
C ASP A 120 17.21 2.80 -10.94
N LYS A 121 16.49 2.52 -9.85
CA LYS A 121 16.56 1.23 -9.17
C LYS A 121 15.68 0.21 -9.89
N ASP A 122 16.29 -0.79 -10.51
CA ASP A 122 15.54 -1.98 -10.94
C ASP A 122 15.13 -2.80 -9.71
N LEU A 123 13.86 -3.21 -9.65
CA LEU A 123 13.27 -3.97 -8.55
C LEU A 123 12.94 -5.37 -9.05
N ASP A 124 13.71 -6.36 -8.57
CA ASP A 124 13.27 -7.76 -8.69
C ASP A 124 12.10 -7.97 -7.73
N LEU A 125 10.88 -7.94 -8.27
CA LEU A 125 9.66 -8.10 -7.48
C LEU A 125 9.62 -9.45 -6.77
N ARG A 126 10.18 -10.51 -7.39
CA ARG A 126 10.24 -11.86 -6.82
C ARG A 126 11.17 -11.93 -5.61
N GLU A 127 12.10 -11.00 -5.48
CA GLU A 127 12.94 -10.83 -4.28
C GLU A 127 12.32 -9.83 -3.28
N VAL A 128 11.86 -8.67 -3.76
CA VAL A 128 11.38 -7.57 -2.92
C VAL A 128 10.10 -7.95 -2.17
N VAL A 129 9.13 -8.60 -2.80
CA VAL A 129 7.86 -8.96 -2.14
C VAL A 129 8.09 -9.92 -0.96
N PRO A 130 8.84 -11.02 -1.08
CA PRO A 130 9.20 -11.83 0.10
C PRO A 130 9.87 -11.05 1.23
N MET A 131 10.76 -10.10 0.93
CA MET A 131 11.38 -9.22 1.94
C MET A 131 10.37 -8.29 2.61
N LEU A 132 9.37 -7.81 1.87
CA LEU A 132 8.25 -7.04 2.41
C LEU A 132 7.41 -7.88 3.38
N LEU A 133 7.06 -9.11 3.00
CA LEU A 133 6.31 -10.01 3.88
C LEU A 133 7.10 -10.32 5.16
N PHE A 134 8.40 -10.57 5.04
CA PHE A 134 9.26 -10.78 6.20
C PHE A 134 9.26 -9.56 7.13
N SER A 135 9.45 -8.36 6.57
CA SER A 135 9.42 -7.10 7.31
C SER A 135 8.07 -6.87 7.99
N LEU A 136 6.97 -7.16 7.29
CA LEU A 136 5.61 -7.04 7.83
C LEU A 136 5.42 -7.97 9.03
N ARG A 137 5.71 -9.27 8.87
CA ARG A 137 5.62 -10.26 9.95
C ARG A 137 6.45 -9.87 11.16
N LYS A 138 7.67 -9.36 10.93
CA LYS A 138 8.58 -8.92 12.00
C LYS A 138 8.06 -7.68 12.74
N ALA A 139 7.53 -6.70 12.02
CA ALA A 139 7.09 -5.42 12.59
C ALA A 139 5.72 -5.52 13.28
N THR A 140 4.79 -6.27 12.70
CA THR A 140 3.38 -6.30 13.13
C THR A 140 3.01 -7.56 13.89
N GLY A 141 3.77 -8.65 13.73
CA GLY A 141 3.42 -9.97 14.26
C GLY A 141 2.34 -10.69 13.43
N PHE A 142 1.93 -10.13 12.29
CA PHE A 142 1.02 -10.82 11.37
C PHE A 142 1.62 -12.16 10.92
N LYS A 143 0.74 -13.13 10.72
CA LYS A 143 1.03 -14.30 9.91
C LYS A 143 0.54 -14.00 8.50
N THR A 144 1.28 -14.45 7.50
CA THR A 144 0.87 -14.27 6.11
C THR A 144 1.02 -15.58 5.38
N GLU A 145 0.17 -15.80 4.40
CA GLU A 145 0.38 -16.85 3.42
C GLU A 145 1.52 -16.47 2.45
N SER A 146 1.86 -17.40 1.57
CA SER A 146 2.78 -17.13 0.46
C SER A 146 2.12 -16.18 -0.53
N PRO A 147 2.88 -15.27 -1.15
CA PRO A 147 2.33 -14.38 -2.15
C PRO A 147 1.85 -15.20 -3.37
N GLN A 148 0.62 -14.93 -3.77
CA GLN A 148 0.05 -15.40 -5.02
C GLN A 148 0.36 -14.36 -6.09
N TRP A 149 1.05 -14.79 -7.14
CA TRP A 149 1.55 -13.91 -8.18
C TRP A 149 0.52 -13.76 -9.29
N TRP A 150 0.35 -12.53 -9.73
CA TRP A 150 -0.44 -12.24 -10.91
C TRP A 150 0.50 -12.29 -12.11
N ASP A 151 0.46 -13.39 -12.84
CA ASP A 151 1.15 -13.46 -14.12
C ASP A 151 0.31 -12.67 -15.14
N GLU A 152 0.90 -11.67 -15.80
CA GLU A 152 0.31 -10.58 -16.62
C GLU A 152 -0.62 -10.99 -17.82
N VAL A 153 -1.30 -12.13 -17.79
CA VAL A 153 -1.98 -12.70 -18.98
C VAL A 153 -3.49 -12.41 -19.01
N SER A 154 -4.07 -11.63 -18.08
CA SER A 154 -5.53 -11.40 -18.06
C SER A 154 -5.94 -9.93 -18.20
N LEU A 155 -6.89 -9.68 -19.09
CA LEU A 155 -7.61 -8.40 -19.27
C LEU A 155 -8.49 -8.04 -18.04
N ASP A 156 -8.50 -8.88 -17.01
CA ASP A 156 -9.38 -8.84 -15.84
C ASP A 156 -8.65 -8.46 -14.54
N ALA A 157 -7.52 -7.75 -14.64
CA ALA A 157 -6.81 -7.24 -13.46
C ALA A 157 -7.77 -6.44 -12.54
N PRO A 158 -7.71 -6.65 -11.21
CA PRO A 158 -8.61 -5.96 -10.28
C PRO A 158 -8.51 -4.44 -10.40
N LYS A 159 -9.65 -3.79 -10.66
CA LYS A 159 -9.71 -2.32 -10.74
C LYS A 159 -9.68 -1.69 -9.34
N PRO A 160 -9.14 -0.46 -9.20
CA PRO A 160 -9.20 0.28 -7.95
C PRO A 160 -10.65 0.46 -7.46
N THR A 161 -10.88 0.15 -6.19
CA THR A 161 -12.12 0.33 -5.44
C THR A 161 -12.35 1.81 -5.09
N GLU A 162 -13.58 2.18 -4.73
CA GLU A 162 -13.91 3.55 -4.31
C GLU A 162 -13.14 3.98 -3.05
N ALA A 163 -12.86 3.06 -2.13
CA ALA A 163 -12.05 3.32 -0.94
C ALA A 163 -10.61 3.70 -1.32
N GLU A 164 -10.02 3.01 -2.29
CA GLU A 164 -8.68 3.34 -2.79
C GLU A 164 -8.67 4.68 -3.52
N LYS A 165 -9.70 4.97 -4.33
CA LYS A 165 -9.85 6.26 -5.02
C LYS A 165 -9.94 7.43 -4.05
N ALA A 166 -10.61 7.26 -2.91
CA ALA A 166 -10.73 8.29 -1.89
C ALA A 166 -9.37 8.73 -1.31
N ASN A 167 -8.37 7.84 -1.32
CA ASN A 167 -7.03 8.11 -0.80
C ASN A 167 -6.07 8.74 -1.81
N TRP A 168 -6.42 8.75 -3.10
CA TRP A 168 -5.52 9.23 -4.16
C TRP A 168 -4.97 10.62 -3.87
N GLY A 169 -5.82 11.58 -3.47
CA GLY A 169 -5.36 12.95 -3.16
C GLY A 169 -4.27 13.03 -2.08
N ASN A 170 -4.32 12.16 -1.06
CA ASN A 170 -3.31 12.10 0.00
C ASN A 170 -2.04 11.40 -0.48
N ARG A 171 -2.19 10.29 -1.23
CA ARG A 171 -1.07 9.57 -1.84
C ARG A 171 -0.27 10.48 -2.78
N LEU A 172 -0.93 11.29 -3.60
CA LEU A 172 -0.29 12.28 -4.49
C LEU A 172 0.55 13.30 -3.74
N LYS A 173 -0.02 13.95 -2.72
CA LYS A 173 0.70 14.93 -1.91
C LYS A 173 1.95 14.31 -1.27
N ALA A 174 1.85 13.06 -0.83
CA ALA A 174 2.95 12.35 -0.21
C ALA A 174 4.05 11.96 -1.21
N ILE A 175 3.69 11.44 -2.39
CA ILE A 175 4.64 11.12 -3.47
C ILE A 175 5.37 12.38 -3.94
N PHE A 176 4.67 13.50 -4.16
CA PHE A 176 5.33 14.77 -4.53
C PHE A 176 6.32 15.26 -3.48
N LYS A 177 5.96 15.17 -2.21
CA LYS A 177 6.86 15.56 -1.11
C LYS A 177 8.09 14.65 -1.03
N ALA A 178 7.95 13.38 -1.40
CA ALA A 178 9.04 12.42 -1.43
C ALA A 178 9.98 12.67 -2.62
N VAL A 179 9.44 12.84 -3.83
CA VAL A 179 10.20 12.96 -5.09
C VAL A 179 10.73 14.39 -5.30
N GLY A 180 10.03 15.41 -4.80
CA GLY A 180 10.37 16.83 -4.94
C GLY A 180 11.42 17.36 -3.96
N LYS A 181 11.93 16.52 -3.05
CA LYS A 181 13.12 16.86 -2.25
C LYS A 181 14.38 16.71 -3.12
N LYS A 182 14.71 17.76 -3.87
CA LYS A 182 16.07 18.02 -4.34
C LYS A 182 16.66 19.19 -3.55
#